data_AF-A0A2T0UJK1-F1
#
_entry.id   AF-A0A2T0UJK1-F1
#
_cell.length_a   1.000
_cell.length_b   1.000
_cell.length_c   1.000
_cell.angle_alpha   90.00
_cell.angle_beta   90.00
_cell.angle_gamma   90.00
#
_symmetry.space_group_name_H-M   'P 1'
#
loop_
_entity.id
_entity.type
_entity.pdbx_description
1 polymer ?
#
loop_
_entity_poly.entity_id
_entity_poly.type
_entity_poly.pdbx_seq_one_letter_code
_entity_poly.pdbx_strand_id
1 'polypeptide(L)'
;MEATQPVSDSRAARRAAREERRRNPILPPIATERRVTLVLATILYAGLLALGFAADPALGAAAVAWGGIVLAWGWPGLLGSSSRFGSSIAIGVAGVIAPIVVALTPDQPFLRHLPVVVAGALLAMFLHQLLRRDGRPRLTQSIAVSAAGIAIATMGAAWVPLGRTFGGPHVVLAVAAAVALSSLADLSAPYDKVRPWMFPLAALLGLVGGGVTGRLLDDVGLLAGGVIGMVAAGLAHVMRRALAALPPVRGMRGQVTAAVAGVLIGAVPVLVLANFFVG
;
A
#
# COMPACT_ATOMS: atom_id res chain seq x y z
N MET A 1 34.18 0.12 46.31
CA MET A 1 33.31 -0.19 45.16
C MET A 1 31.88 -0.09 45.64
N GLU A 2 31.26 1.08 45.47
CA GLU A 2 29.89 1.35 45.90
C GLU A 2 28.94 0.85 44.80
N ALA A 3 28.13 -0.15 45.12
CA ALA A 3 27.15 -0.72 44.20
C ALA A 3 25.94 0.22 44.13
N THR A 4 25.82 0.95 43.03
CA THR A 4 24.65 1.79 42.73
C THR A 4 23.40 0.91 42.65
N GLN A 5 22.54 0.94 43.67
CA GLN A 5 21.24 0.27 43.61
C GLN A 5 20.36 0.90 42.53
N PRO A 6 19.66 0.11 41.70
CA PRO A 6 18.76 0.64 40.70
C PRO A 6 17.57 1.31 41.40
N VAL A 7 17.45 2.63 41.24
CA VAL A 7 16.33 3.42 41.74
C VAL A 7 15.04 2.82 41.20
N SER A 8 14.16 2.39 42.12
CA SER A 8 12.83 1.88 41.80
C SER A 8 11.99 3.01 41.19
N ASP A 9 11.89 3.05 39.86
CA ASP A 9 11.06 4.02 39.15
C ASP A 9 9.62 4.00 39.69
N SER A 10 9.18 5.14 40.24
CA SER A 10 7.82 5.30 40.76
C SER A 10 6.78 5.06 39.65
N ARG A 11 5.57 4.61 40.03
CA ARG A 11 4.46 4.44 39.06
C ARG A 11 4.16 5.74 38.31
N ALA A 12 4.37 6.89 38.94
CA ALA A 12 4.22 8.21 38.32
C ALA A 12 5.29 8.46 37.25
N ALA A 13 6.56 8.15 37.53
CA ALA A 13 7.65 8.26 36.55
C ALA A 13 7.41 7.38 35.32
N ARG A 14 6.94 6.14 35.51
CA ARG A 14 6.57 5.25 34.40
C ARG A 14 5.40 5.76 33.56
N ARG A 15 4.42 6.45 34.18
CA ARG A 15 3.31 7.10 33.46
C ARG A 15 3.81 8.31 32.67
N ALA A 16 4.60 9.18 33.29
CA ALA A 16 5.21 10.35 32.65
C ALA A 16 6.07 9.94 31.44
N ALA A 17 6.93 8.93 31.59
CA ALA A 17 7.76 8.42 30.50
C ALA A 17 6.93 7.79 29.35
N ARG A 18 5.77 7.17 29.66
CA ARG A 18 4.84 6.67 28.64
C ARG A 18 4.11 7.80 27.92
N GLU A 19 3.68 8.83 28.63
CA GLU A 19 3.08 10.03 28.04
C GLU A 19 4.08 10.80 27.18
N GLU A 20 5.31 10.93 27.65
CA GLU A 20 6.40 11.55 26.91
C GLU A 20 6.71 10.78 25.64
N ARG A 21 6.80 9.45 25.68
CA ARG A 21 6.95 8.62 24.46
C ARG A 21 5.74 8.68 23.54
N ARG A 22 4.53 8.94 24.05
CA ARG A 22 3.33 9.15 23.23
C ARG A 22 3.32 10.51 22.56
N ARG A 23 3.79 11.55 23.26
CA ARG A 23 3.93 12.92 22.73
C ARG A 23 5.09 13.03 21.75
N ASN A 24 6.21 12.37 22.06
CA ASN A 24 7.44 12.34 21.28
C ASN A 24 7.80 10.89 20.93
N PRO A 25 7.08 10.26 19.99
CA PRO A 25 7.39 8.90 19.57
C PRO A 25 8.78 8.84 18.95
N ILE A 26 9.71 8.19 19.64
CA ILE A 26 11.05 7.91 19.13
C ILE A 26 10.91 6.87 18.04
N LEU A 27 11.00 7.30 16.78
CA LEU A 27 11.01 6.40 15.64
C LEU A 27 12.23 5.48 15.74
N PRO A 28 12.10 4.18 15.42
CA PRO A 28 13.27 3.32 15.37
C PRO A 28 14.24 3.85 14.30
N PRO A 29 15.57 3.79 14.51
CA PRO A 29 16.55 4.35 13.58
C PRO A 29 16.35 3.90 12.13
N ILE A 30 15.91 2.65 11.95
CA ILE A 30 15.57 2.09 10.64
C ILE A 30 14.53 2.91 9.87
N ALA A 31 13.55 3.51 10.55
CA ALA A 31 12.56 4.34 9.87
C ALA A 31 13.20 5.57 9.23
N THR A 32 14.36 6.02 9.71
CA THR A 32 15.00 7.27 9.27
C THR A 32 15.96 7.09 8.09
N GLU A 33 16.22 5.85 7.68
CA GLU A 33 17.13 5.54 6.56
C GLU A 33 16.56 6.03 5.21
N ARG A 34 17.45 6.47 4.31
CA ARG A 34 17.10 6.83 2.92
C ARG A 34 16.82 5.57 2.11
N ARG A 35 15.66 5.47 1.45
CA ARG A 35 15.21 4.25 0.76
C ARG A 35 15.00 4.46 -0.73
N VAL A 36 16.09 4.55 -1.49
CA VAL A 36 16.04 4.79 -2.95
C VAL A 36 15.33 3.65 -3.67
N THR A 37 15.55 2.39 -3.29
CA THR A 37 14.90 1.23 -3.92
C THR A 37 13.38 1.26 -3.77
N LEU A 38 12.87 1.66 -2.60
CA LEU A 38 11.43 1.84 -2.37
C LEU A 38 10.83 2.93 -3.29
N VAL A 39 11.52 4.05 -3.44
CA VAL A 39 11.10 5.15 -4.33
C VAL A 39 11.08 4.70 -5.78
N LEU A 40 12.18 4.10 -6.26
CA LEU A 40 12.26 3.56 -7.62
C LEU A 40 11.21 2.49 -7.89
N ALA A 41 11.00 1.55 -6.96
CA ALA A 41 9.96 0.54 -7.10
C ALA A 41 8.55 1.14 -7.14
N THR A 42 8.30 2.23 -6.40
CA THR A 42 7.02 2.95 -6.43
C THR A 42 6.79 3.60 -7.80
N ILE A 43 7.81 4.30 -8.31
CA ILE A 43 7.76 4.94 -9.64
C ILE A 43 7.56 3.89 -10.74
N LEU A 44 8.32 2.79 -10.70
CA LEU A 44 8.22 1.72 -11.69
C LEU A 44 6.84 1.05 -11.67
N TYR A 45 6.29 0.75 -10.49
CA TYR A 45 4.98 0.11 -10.41
C TYR A 45 3.83 1.05 -10.78
N ALA A 46 3.91 2.33 -10.37
CA ALA A 46 2.97 3.36 -10.81
C ALA A 46 3.01 3.55 -12.34
N GLY A 47 4.20 3.59 -12.92
CA GLY A 47 4.41 3.65 -14.37
C GLY A 47 3.88 2.41 -15.08
N LEU A 48 4.06 1.21 -14.52
CA LEU A 48 3.50 -0.03 -15.07
C LEU A 48 1.97 0.01 -15.12
N LEU A 49 1.30 0.51 -14.07
CA LEU A 49 -0.15 0.69 -14.09
C LEU A 49 -0.57 1.70 -15.16
N ALA A 50 0.09 2.86 -15.22
CA ALA A 50 -0.22 3.90 -16.20
C ALA A 50 -0.07 3.39 -17.64
N LEU A 51 1.06 2.77 -17.96
CA LEU A 51 1.32 2.21 -19.28
C LEU A 51 0.37 1.05 -19.60
N GLY A 52 0.06 0.19 -18.63
CA GLY A 52 -0.88 -0.91 -18.79
C GLY A 52 -2.26 -0.40 -19.19
N PHE A 53 -2.84 0.52 -18.41
CA PHE A 53 -4.17 1.06 -18.69
C PHE A 53 -4.23 2.01 -19.89
N ALA A 54 -3.13 2.68 -20.23
CA ALA A 54 -3.04 3.47 -21.45
C ALA A 54 -3.00 2.58 -22.71
N ALA A 55 -2.40 1.39 -22.62
CA ALA A 55 -2.28 0.46 -23.74
C ALA A 55 -3.56 -0.38 -23.94
N ASP A 56 -4.04 -1.04 -22.89
CA ASP A 56 -5.22 -1.91 -22.96
C ASP A 56 -5.77 -2.23 -21.55
N PRO A 57 -7.10 -2.27 -21.34
CA PRO A 57 -7.67 -2.57 -20.02
C PRO A 57 -7.25 -3.93 -19.44
N ALA A 58 -7.02 -4.95 -20.27
CA ALA A 58 -6.52 -6.26 -19.83
C ALA A 58 -5.05 -6.19 -19.41
N LEU A 59 -4.21 -5.39 -20.08
CA LEU A 59 -2.84 -5.13 -19.63
C LEU A 59 -2.81 -4.36 -18.30
N GLY A 60 -3.72 -3.41 -18.10
CA GLY A 60 -3.94 -2.76 -16.81
C GLY A 60 -4.30 -3.75 -15.70
N ALA A 61 -5.24 -4.67 -15.98
CA ALA A 61 -5.59 -5.74 -15.04
C ALA A 61 -4.41 -6.69 -14.75
N ALA A 62 -3.60 -7.02 -15.76
CA ALA A 62 -2.39 -7.81 -15.60
C ALA A 62 -1.34 -7.11 -14.72
N ALA A 63 -1.19 -5.79 -14.84
CA ALA A 63 -0.32 -4.99 -13.97
C ALA A 63 -0.79 -4.98 -12.50
N VAL A 64 -2.11 -4.95 -12.27
CA VAL A 64 -2.68 -5.12 -10.92
C VAL A 64 -2.38 -6.52 -10.38
N ALA A 65 -2.60 -7.56 -11.19
CA ALA A 65 -2.31 -8.95 -10.82
C ALA A 65 -0.84 -9.17 -10.47
N TRP A 66 0.06 -8.53 -11.22
CA TRP A 66 1.50 -8.52 -10.94
C TRP A 66 1.81 -7.91 -9.57
N GLY A 67 1.15 -6.82 -9.20
CA GLY A 67 1.24 -6.25 -7.85
C GLY A 67 0.80 -7.24 -6.76
N GLY A 68 -0.27 -7.99 -7.00
CA GLY A 68 -0.71 -9.09 -6.14
C GLY A 68 0.36 -10.17 -5.94
N ILE A 69 1.06 -10.56 -7.00
CA ILE A 69 2.18 -11.53 -6.94
C ILE A 69 3.36 -10.96 -6.12
N VAL A 70 3.71 -9.69 -6.33
CA VAL A 70 4.77 -9.02 -5.58
C VAL A 70 4.42 -8.92 -4.09
N LEU A 71 3.16 -8.64 -3.75
CA LEU A 71 2.66 -8.70 -2.38
C LEU A 71 2.81 -10.11 -1.81
N ALA A 72 2.33 -11.12 -2.51
CA ALA A 72 2.44 -12.52 -2.08
C ALA A 72 3.89 -12.92 -1.77
N TRP A 73 4.83 -12.46 -2.59
CA TRP A 73 6.25 -12.78 -2.46
C TRP A 73 6.91 -12.20 -1.20
N GLY A 74 6.65 -10.93 -0.86
CA GLY A 74 7.35 -10.26 0.24
C GLY A 74 6.52 -9.97 1.49
N TRP A 75 5.19 -9.90 1.39
CA TRP A 75 4.31 -9.46 2.48
C TRP A 75 4.41 -10.32 3.75
N PRO A 76 4.34 -11.67 3.68
CA PRO A 76 4.46 -12.50 4.87
C PRO A 76 5.83 -12.39 5.54
N GLY A 77 6.90 -12.21 4.74
CA GLY A 77 8.25 -11.97 5.26
C GLY A 77 8.39 -10.60 5.91
N LEU A 78 7.77 -9.57 5.32
CA LEU A 78 7.82 -8.18 5.79
C LEU A 78 7.20 -8.01 7.18
N LEU A 79 6.07 -8.66 7.42
CA LEU A 79 5.34 -8.60 8.71
C LEU A 79 5.68 -9.74 9.67
N GLY A 80 6.68 -10.57 9.34
CA GLY A 80 7.18 -11.63 10.22
C GLY A 80 6.19 -12.77 10.46
N SER A 81 5.39 -13.14 9.45
CA SER A 81 4.52 -14.32 9.52
C SER A 81 5.34 -15.60 9.74
N SER A 82 4.86 -16.46 10.65
CA SER A 82 5.45 -17.78 10.89
C SER A 82 5.14 -18.77 9.77
N SER A 83 3.99 -18.63 9.09
CA SER A 83 3.61 -19.48 7.95
C SER A 83 3.73 -18.71 6.64
N ARG A 84 4.97 -18.50 6.18
CA ARG A 84 5.23 -17.68 4.98
C ARG A 84 4.57 -18.24 3.73
N PHE A 85 4.73 -19.55 3.49
CA PHE A 85 4.28 -20.18 2.25
C PHE A 85 2.76 -20.13 2.05
N GLY A 86 1.96 -20.58 3.04
CA GLY A 86 0.50 -20.55 2.89
C GLY A 86 -0.08 -19.13 2.88
N SER A 87 0.52 -18.21 3.65
CA SER A 87 0.16 -16.79 3.58
C SER A 87 0.41 -16.23 2.18
N SER A 88 1.58 -16.53 1.58
CA SER A 88 1.94 -16.12 0.23
C SER A 88 0.96 -16.67 -0.81
N ILE A 89 0.62 -17.96 -0.74
CA ILE A 89 -0.34 -18.56 -1.67
C ILE A 89 -1.70 -17.87 -1.59
N ALA A 90 -2.26 -17.70 -0.39
CA ALA A 90 -3.57 -17.09 -0.23
C ALA A 90 -3.61 -15.64 -0.75
N ILE A 91 -2.57 -14.86 -0.46
CA ILE A 91 -2.43 -13.47 -0.96
C ILE A 91 -2.27 -13.46 -2.49
N GLY A 92 -1.44 -14.34 -3.04
CA GLY A 92 -1.15 -14.38 -4.49
C GLY A 92 -2.36 -14.81 -5.29
N VAL A 93 -3.05 -15.85 -4.85
CA VAL A 93 -4.31 -16.31 -5.46
C VAL A 93 -5.35 -15.19 -5.43
N ALA A 94 -5.55 -14.54 -4.29
CA ALA A 94 -6.47 -13.40 -4.18
C ALA A 94 -6.08 -12.25 -5.11
N GLY A 95 -4.80 -11.87 -5.10
CA GLY A 95 -4.27 -10.76 -5.88
C GLY A 95 -4.28 -10.98 -7.40
N VAL A 96 -4.29 -12.23 -7.86
CA VAL A 96 -4.41 -12.58 -9.29
C VAL A 96 -5.87 -12.76 -9.69
N ILE A 97 -6.65 -13.53 -8.93
CA ILE A 97 -8.05 -13.82 -9.28
C ILE A 97 -8.90 -12.56 -9.21
N ALA A 98 -8.68 -11.67 -8.24
CA ALA A 98 -9.48 -10.46 -8.08
C ALA A 98 -9.51 -9.56 -9.33
N PRO A 99 -8.36 -9.09 -9.87
CA PRO A 99 -8.37 -8.28 -11.08
C PRO A 99 -8.86 -9.06 -12.32
N ILE A 100 -8.61 -10.37 -12.42
CA ILE A 100 -9.14 -11.21 -13.52
C ILE A 100 -10.67 -11.24 -13.49
N VAL A 101 -11.26 -11.52 -12.32
CA VAL A 101 -12.72 -11.58 -12.16
C VAL A 101 -13.36 -10.23 -12.50
N VAL A 102 -12.75 -9.13 -12.06
CA VAL A 102 -13.25 -7.79 -12.40
C VAL A 102 -13.08 -7.49 -13.89
N ALA A 103 -11.97 -7.88 -14.52
CA ALA A 103 -11.75 -7.71 -15.96
C ALA A 103 -12.74 -8.51 -16.81
N LEU A 104 -13.08 -9.73 -16.38
CA LEU A 104 -14.03 -10.61 -17.05
C LEU A 104 -15.50 -10.27 -16.74
N THR A 105 -15.77 -9.34 -15.83
CA THR A 105 -17.15 -8.88 -15.54
C THR A 105 -17.56 -7.84 -16.59
N PRO A 106 -18.48 -8.17 -17.53
CA PRO A 106 -18.76 -7.30 -18.67
C PRO A 106 -19.49 -6.03 -18.27
N ASP A 107 -20.45 -6.14 -17.35
CA ASP A 107 -21.37 -5.05 -17.03
C ASP A 107 -21.15 -4.50 -15.62
N GLN A 108 -21.61 -3.26 -15.42
CA GLN A 108 -21.69 -2.68 -14.09
C GLN A 108 -22.71 -3.44 -13.22
N PRO A 109 -22.48 -3.56 -11.89
CA PRO A 109 -21.31 -3.10 -11.16
C PRO A 109 -20.11 -4.06 -11.28
N PHE A 110 -18.97 -3.55 -11.78
CA PHE A 110 -17.80 -4.36 -12.12
C PHE A 110 -17.19 -5.14 -10.94
N LEU A 111 -17.36 -4.65 -9.71
CA LEU A 111 -16.82 -5.27 -8.50
C LEU A 111 -17.76 -6.30 -7.85
N ARG A 112 -18.92 -6.63 -8.48
CA ARG A 112 -19.97 -7.47 -7.88
C ARG A 112 -19.50 -8.85 -7.42
N HIS A 113 -18.49 -9.42 -8.07
CA HIS A 113 -17.95 -10.74 -7.75
C HIS A 113 -16.71 -10.69 -6.85
N LEU A 114 -16.17 -9.49 -6.56
CA LEU A 114 -14.99 -9.33 -5.70
C LEU A 114 -15.18 -9.88 -4.28
N PRO A 115 -16.35 -9.71 -3.61
CA PRO A 115 -16.57 -10.31 -2.29
C PRO A 115 -16.42 -11.83 -2.27
N VAL A 116 -16.79 -12.53 -3.36
CA VAL A 116 -16.64 -13.99 -3.47
C VAL A 116 -15.16 -14.37 -3.50
N VAL A 117 -14.33 -13.63 -4.22
CA VAL A 117 -12.88 -13.84 -4.26
C VAL A 117 -12.25 -13.62 -2.88
N VAL A 118 -12.66 -12.55 -2.18
CA VAL A 118 -12.19 -12.26 -0.82
C VAL A 118 -12.59 -13.38 0.15
N ALA A 119 -13.85 -13.81 0.13
CA ALA A 119 -14.34 -14.90 0.97
C ALA A 119 -13.57 -16.20 0.70
N GLY A 120 -13.40 -16.57 -0.57
CA GLY A 120 -12.64 -17.76 -0.97
C GLY A 120 -11.18 -17.71 -0.51
N ALA A 121 -10.51 -16.57 -0.65
CA ALA A 121 -9.13 -16.39 -0.20
C ALA A 121 -9.00 -16.49 1.32
N LEU A 122 -9.94 -15.91 2.08
CA LEU A 122 -9.97 -16.02 3.54
C LEU A 122 -10.25 -17.46 3.99
N LEU A 123 -11.18 -18.17 3.35
CA LEU A 123 -11.45 -19.58 3.62
C LEU A 123 -10.22 -20.45 3.34
N ALA A 124 -9.55 -20.24 2.21
CA ALA A 124 -8.31 -20.94 1.86
C ALA A 124 -7.20 -20.66 2.88
N MET A 125 -7.04 -19.41 3.30
CA MET A 125 -6.12 -19.02 4.37
C MET A 125 -6.44 -19.74 5.69
N PHE A 126 -7.71 -19.77 6.12
CA PHE A 126 -8.10 -20.46 7.35
C PHE A 126 -7.91 -21.97 7.26
N LEU A 127 -8.27 -22.58 6.13
CA LEU A 127 -8.07 -24.02 5.90
C LEU A 127 -6.57 -24.38 5.97
N HIS A 128 -5.72 -23.56 5.38
CA HIS A 128 -4.26 -23.71 5.51
C HIS A 128 -3.80 -23.65 6.97
N GLN A 129 -4.37 -22.75 7.78
CA GLN A 129 -4.06 -22.68 9.22
C GLN A 129 -4.58 -23.89 10.02
N LEU A 130 -5.72 -24.48 9.63
CA LEU A 130 -6.27 -25.68 10.27
C LEU A 130 -5.44 -26.94 10.00
N LEU A 131 -4.90 -27.06 8.78
CA LEU A 131 -4.05 -28.18 8.37
C LEU A 131 -2.63 -28.12 8.97
N ARG A 132 -2.24 -26.96 9.50
CA ARG A 132 -0.92 -26.71 10.06
C ARG A 132 -0.74 -27.45 11.40
N ARG A 133 0.38 -28.17 11.55
CA ARG A 133 0.67 -29.02 12.73
C ARG A 133 1.69 -28.43 13.71
N ASP A 134 2.11 -27.19 13.49
CA ASP A 134 3.31 -26.60 14.11
C ASP A 134 3.13 -26.11 15.57
N GLY A 135 2.20 -26.66 16.35
CA GLY A 135 1.95 -26.24 17.75
C GLY A 135 1.35 -24.83 17.93
N ARG A 136 0.95 -24.17 16.84
CA ARG A 136 0.23 -22.87 16.77
C ARG A 136 0.93 -21.62 17.38
N PRO A 137 2.28 -21.46 17.37
CA PRO A 137 2.87 -20.20 17.77
C PRO A 137 2.42 -19.08 16.82
N ARG A 138 1.98 -17.95 17.41
CA ARG A 138 1.62 -16.70 16.72
C ARG A 138 0.53 -16.87 15.63
N LEU A 139 -0.43 -17.78 15.84
CA LEU A 139 -1.51 -18.03 14.90
C LEU A 139 -2.29 -16.75 14.54
N THR A 140 -2.72 -15.97 15.54
CA THR A 140 -3.45 -14.71 15.33
C THR A 140 -2.64 -13.71 14.50
N GLN A 141 -1.33 -13.61 14.75
CA GLN A 141 -0.44 -12.76 13.97
C GLN A 141 -0.38 -13.23 12.51
N SER A 142 -0.23 -14.53 12.25
CA SER A 142 -0.20 -15.08 10.89
C SER A 142 -1.51 -14.83 10.14
N ILE A 143 -2.65 -14.94 10.81
CA ILE A 143 -3.98 -14.66 10.24
C ILE A 143 -4.11 -13.18 9.94
N ALA A 144 -3.76 -12.29 10.87
CA ALA A 144 -3.82 -10.85 10.67
C ALA A 144 -2.94 -10.39 9.49
N VAL A 145 -1.71 -10.92 9.40
CA VAL A 145 -0.80 -10.63 8.30
C VAL A 145 -1.38 -11.09 6.96
N SER A 146 -1.92 -12.31 6.90
CA SER A 146 -2.48 -12.86 5.67
C SER A 146 -3.74 -12.10 5.24
N ALA A 147 -4.65 -11.83 6.17
CA ALA A 147 -5.87 -11.07 5.93
C ALA A 147 -5.58 -9.65 5.44
N ALA A 148 -4.61 -8.96 6.04
CA ALA A 148 -4.20 -7.64 5.58
C ALA A 148 -3.60 -7.68 4.16
N GLY A 149 -2.80 -8.71 3.85
CA GLY A 149 -2.23 -8.88 2.51
C GLY A 149 -3.31 -9.17 1.46
N ILE A 150 -4.27 -10.04 1.80
CA ILE A 150 -5.44 -10.34 0.96
C ILE A 150 -6.23 -9.05 0.72
N ALA A 151 -6.54 -8.29 1.77
CA ALA A 151 -7.30 -7.05 1.66
C ALA A 151 -6.62 -6.02 0.73
N ILE A 152 -5.32 -5.78 0.88
CA ILE A 152 -4.60 -4.83 0.02
C ILE A 152 -4.53 -5.34 -1.43
N ALA A 153 -4.27 -6.63 -1.63
CA ALA A 153 -4.21 -7.23 -2.95
C ALA A 153 -5.56 -7.13 -3.68
N THR A 154 -6.67 -7.37 -2.99
CA THR A 154 -8.02 -7.32 -3.57
C THR A 154 -8.54 -5.89 -3.72
N MET A 155 -8.15 -4.95 -2.84
CA MET A 155 -8.38 -3.51 -3.05
C MET A 155 -7.83 -3.06 -4.39
N GLY A 156 -6.64 -3.57 -4.77
CA GLY A 156 -6.02 -3.32 -6.07
C GLY A 156 -6.92 -3.55 -7.28
N ALA A 157 -7.87 -4.49 -7.20
CA ALA A 157 -8.81 -4.76 -8.29
C ALA A 157 -9.74 -3.59 -8.62
N ALA A 158 -9.88 -2.60 -7.72
CA ALA A 158 -10.61 -1.36 -7.99
C ALA A 158 -9.93 -0.44 -9.02
N TRP A 159 -8.68 -0.71 -9.41
CA TRP A 159 -8.06 -0.08 -10.58
C TRP A 159 -8.68 -0.54 -11.90
N VAL A 160 -9.12 -1.80 -11.99
CA VAL A 160 -9.55 -2.44 -13.25
C VAL A 160 -10.76 -1.76 -13.91
N PRO A 161 -11.81 -1.34 -13.18
CA PRO A 161 -12.92 -0.60 -13.75
C PRO A 161 -12.49 0.68 -14.48
N LEU A 162 -11.44 1.36 -14.00
CA LEU A 162 -10.95 2.61 -14.61
C LEU A 162 -10.43 2.41 -16.03
N GLY A 163 -10.04 1.19 -16.43
CA GLY A 163 -9.72 0.91 -17.83
C GLY A 163 -10.91 1.00 -18.77
N ARG A 164 -12.14 0.99 -18.26
CA ARG A 164 -13.37 0.89 -19.04
C ARG A 164 -14.36 2.03 -18.80
N THR A 165 -14.08 2.93 -17.87
CA THR A 165 -14.91 4.12 -17.60
C THR A 165 -14.41 5.32 -18.39
N PHE A 166 -15.32 6.27 -18.67
CA PHE A 166 -14.96 7.53 -19.31
C PHE A 166 -13.88 8.26 -18.50
N GLY A 167 -12.83 8.75 -19.17
CA GLY A 167 -11.67 9.41 -18.53
C GLY A 167 -10.84 8.53 -17.59
N GLY A 168 -11.23 7.27 -17.35
CA GLY A 168 -10.63 6.41 -16.33
C GLY A 168 -9.14 6.10 -16.55
N PRO A 169 -8.67 5.76 -17.77
CA PRO A 169 -7.24 5.56 -18.02
C PRO A 169 -6.42 6.84 -17.77
N HIS A 170 -6.98 8.01 -18.08
CA HIS A 170 -6.36 9.31 -17.80
C HIS A 170 -6.28 9.59 -16.30
N VAL A 171 -7.28 9.17 -15.50
CA VAL A 171 -7.20 9.21 -14.04
C VAL A 171 -6.06 8.33 -13.52
N VAL A 172 -5.90 7.11 -14.05
CA VAL A 172 -4.78 6.22 -13.66
C VAL A 172 -3.44 6.90 -13.94
N LEU A 173 -3.28 7.53 -15.10
CA LEU A 173 -2.07 8.27 -15.47
C LEU A 173 -1.80 9.44 -14.50
N ALA A 174 -2.82 10.24 -14.18
CA ALA A 174 -2.71 11.33 -13.22
C ALA A 174 -2.32 10.86 -11.82
N VAL A 175 -2.92 9.76 -11.35
CA VAL A 175 -2.56 9.18 -10.04
C VAL A 175 -1.18 8.56 -10.06
N ALA A 176 -0.78 7.91 -11.14
CA ALA A 176 0.56 7.36 -11.27
C ALA A 176 1.63 8.46 -11.16
N ALA A 177 1.42 9.60 -11.84
CA ALA A 177 2.29 10.76 -11.72
C ALA A 177 2.31 11.33 -10.28
N ALA A 178 1.14 11.48 -9.65
CA ALA A 178 1.01 11.95 -8.27
C ALA A 178 1.74 11.04 -7.26
N VAL A 179 1.59 9.72 -7.39
CA VAL A 179 2.21 8.74 -6.49
C VAL A 179 3.72 8.64 -6.75
N ALA A 180 4.16 8.71 -8.01
CA ALA A 180 5.57 8.78 -8.37
C ALA A 180 6.25 10.01 -7.75
N LEU A 181 5.67 11.20 -7.92
CA LEU A 181 6.20 12.45 -7.36
C LEU A 181 6.17 12.44 -5.83
N SER A 182 5.08 12.00 -5.20
CA SER A 182 5.00 11.95 -3.74
C SER A 182 5.99 10.97 -3.10
N SER A 183 6.41 9.92 -3.82
CA SER A 183 7.45 9.01 -3.34
C SER A 183 8.81 9.67 -3.14
N LEU A 184 9.08 10.80 -3.82
CA LEU A 184 10.30 11.57 -3.61
C LEU A 184 10.38 12.17 -2.20
N ALA A 185 9.24 12.42 -1.54
CA ALA A 185 9.21 12.85 -0.14
C ALA A 185 9.82 11.79 0.79
N ASP A 186 9.82 10.50 0.42
CA ASP A 186 10.43 9.44 1.23
C ASP A 186 11.97 9.56 1.27
N LEU A 187 12.59 10.26 0.32
CA LEU A 187 14.02 10.53 0.32
C LEU A 187 14.43 11.52 1.41
N SER A 188 13.49 12.30 1.95
CA SER A 188 13.78 13.26 3.02
C SER A 188 13.77 12.64 4.42
N ALA A 189 13.53 11.33 4.54
CA ALA A 189 13.47 10.61 5.82
C ALA A 189 14.68 10.84 6.75
N PRO A 190 15.94 10.95 6.27
CA PRO A 190 17.10 11.18 7.13
C PRO A 190 17.14 12.56 7.79
N TYR A 191 16.41 13.55 7.26
CA TYR A 191 16.50 14.93 7.74
C TYR A 191 15.47 15.20 8.85
N ASP A 192 15.93 15.30 10.09
CA ASP A 192 15.04 15.45 11.27
C ASP A 192 14.12 16.68 11.19
N LYS A 193 14.61 17.81 10.66
CA LYS A 193 13.81 19.04 10.49
C LYS A 193 12.66 18.90 9.50
N VAL A 194 12.83 18.06 8.47
CA VAL A 194 11.84 17.86 7.40
C VAL A 194 10.89 16.71 7.72
N ARG A 195 11.28 15.80 8.62
CA ARG A 195 10.51 14.60 8.93
C ARG A 195 9.04 14.83 9.33
N PRO A 196 8.70 15.82 10.18
CA PRO A 196 7.30 16.12 10.49
C PRO A 196 6.49 16.58 9.27
N TRP A 197 7.17 17.11 8.26
CA TRP A 197 6.60 17.65 7.04
C TRP A 197 6.51 16.64 5.89
N MET A 198 6.95 15.40 6.08
CA MET A 198 6.94 14.39 5.01
C MET A 198 5.54 14.09 4.49
N PHE A 199 4.55 13.93 5.37
CA PHE A 199 3.16 13.71 4.96
C PHE A 199 2.57 14.90 4.20
N PRO A 200 2.60 16.15 4.72
CA PRO A 200 2.07 17.28 3.96
C PRO A 200 2.85 17.53 2.66
N LEU A 201 4.17 17.27 2.64
CA LEU A 201 4.96 17.34 1.42
C LEU A 201 4.51 16.29 0.39
N ALA A 202 4.33 15.03 0.80
CA ALA A 202 3.83 13.97 -0.08
C ALA A 202 2.42 14.28 -0.61
N ALA A 203 1.53 14.80 0.23
CA ALA A 203 0.18 15.20 -0.16
C ALA A 203 0.22 16.37 -1.16
N LEU A 204 1.05 17.38 -0.92
CA LEU A 204 1.24 18.52 -1.82
C LEU A 204 1.84 18.09 -3.17
N LEU A 205 2.86 17.25 -3.17
CA LEU A 205 3.44 16.68 -4.39
C LEU A 205 2.42 15.85 -5.16
N GLY A 206 1.55 15.11 -4.45
CA GLY A 206 0.43 14.39 -5.05
C GLY A 206 -0.61 15.33 -5.67
N LEU A 207 -0.95 16.42 -4.99
CA LEU A 207 -1.87 17.43 -5.49
C LEU A 207 -1.33 18.11 -6.75
N VAL A 208 -0.07 18.52 -6.73
CA VAL A 208 0.59 19.16 -7.88
C VAL A 208 0.74 18.16 -9.03
N GLY A 209 1.23 16.95 -8.75
CA GLY A 209 1.42 15.91 -9.76
C GLY A 209 0.12 15.52 -10.45
N GLY A 210 -0.90 15.18 -9.66
CA GLY A 210 -2.21 14.82 -10.18
C GLY A 210 -2.92 15.99 -10.86
N GLY A 211 -2.80 17.21 -10.33
CA GLY A 211 -3.41 18.40 -10.91
C GLY A 211 -2.79 18.82 -12.23
N VAL A 212 -1.46 18.85 -12.32
CA VAL A 212 -0.75 19.16 -13.57
C VAL A 212 -1.05 18.11 -14.63
N THR A 213 -0.95 16.82 -14.31
CA THR A 213 -1.28 15.76 -15.26
C THR A 213 -2.76 15.79 -15.65
N GLY A 214 -3.67 16.00 -14.69
CA GLY A 214 -5.10 16.15 -14.95
C GLY A 214 -5.44 17.38 -15.78
N ARG A 215 -4.67 18.47 -15.70
CA ARG A 215 -4.85 19.64 -16.58
C ARG A 215 -4.43 19.37 -18.02
N LEU A 216 -3.44 18.50 -18.21
CA LEU A 216 -2.96 18.08 -19.53
C LEU A 216 -3.86 17.00 -20.18
N LEU A 217 -4.71 16.35 -19.40
CA LEU A 217 -5.64 15.31 -19.84
C LEU A 217 -7.06 15.86 -19.73
N ASP A 218 -7.63 16.30 -20.86
CA ASP A 218 -8.87 17.08 -20.89
C ASP A 218 -10.06 16.42 -20.17
N ASP A 219 -10.10 15.08 -20.11
CA ASP A 219 -11.16 14.32 -19.45
C ASP A 219 -11.12 14.37 -17.91
N VAL A 220 -9.99 14.74 -17.30
CA VAL A 220 -9.81 14.71 -15.83
C VAL A 220 -9.95 16.10 -15.24
N GLY A 221 -9.24 17.08 -15.80
CA GLY A 221 -9.20 18.44 -15.27
C GLY A 221 -8.31 18.64 -14.04
N LEU A 222 -7.95 19.90 -13.79
CA LEU A 222 -7.00 20.31 -12.74
C LEU A 222 -7.47 19.95 -11.32
N LEU A 223 -8.73 20.26 -11.00
CA LEU A 223 -9.29 20.06 -9.65
C LEU A 223 -9.41 18.58 -9.31
N ALA A 224 -10.05 17.79 -10.20
CA ALA A 224 -10.24 16.36 -9.97
C ALA A 224 -8.88 15.64 -9.90
N GLY A 225 -7.99 15.90 -10.85
CA GLY A 225 -6.65 15.33 -10.86
C GLY A 225 -5.88 15.66 -9.58
N GLY A 226 -5.95 16.90 -9.11
CA GLY A 226 -5.29 17.34 -7.88
C GLY A 226 -5.84 16.67 -6.62
N VAL A 227 -7.17 16.60 -6.47
CA VAL A 227 -7.81 15.98 -5.30
C VAL A 227 -7.56 14.47 -5.27
N ILE A 228 -7.77 13.78 -6.39
CA ILE A 228 -7.54 12.32 -6.51
C ILE A 228 -6.05 12.02 -6.26
N GLY A 229 -5.15 12.80 -6.88
CA GLY A 229 -3.70 12.66 -6.72
C GLY A 229 -3.23 12.86 -5.28
N MET A 230 -3.74 13.89 -4.59
CA MET A 230 -3.45 14.16 -3.18
C MET A 230 -3.84 12.99 -2.27
N VAL A 231 -5.06 12.46 -2.44
CA VAL A 231 -5.56 11.35 -1.62
C VAL A 231 -4.75 10.08 -1.87
N ALA A 232 -4.52 9.73 -3.13
CA ALA A 232 -3.73 8.55 -3.50
C ALA A 232 -2.28 8.64 -2.98
N ALA A 233 -1.63 9.79 -3.18
CA ALA A 233 -0.27 10.05 -2.70
C ALA A 233 -0.16 9.97 -1.17
N GLY A 234 -1.13 10.57 -0.45
CA GLY A 234 -1.17 10.54 1.01
C GLY A 234 -1.29 9.12 1.55
N LEU A 235 -2.23 8.32 1.03
CA LEU A 235 -2.41 6.93 1.42
C LEU A 235 -1.18 6.07 1.09
N ALA A 236 -0.61 6.25 -0.10
CA ALA A 236 0.59 5.54 -0.52
C ALA A 236 1.79 5.86 0.37
N HIS A 237 1.99 7.15 0.70
CA HIS A 237 3.03 7.61 1.60
C HIS A 237 2.86 7.03 3.01
N VAL A 238 1.65 7.11 3.59
CA VAL A 238 1.37 6.55 4.93
C VAL A 238 1.66 5.06 4.98
N MET A 239 1.25 4.29 3.96
CA MET A 239 1.52 2.86 3.87
C MET A 239 3.03 2.57 3.83
N ARG A 240 3.78 3.23 2.93
CA ARG A 240 5.23 3.05 2.84
C ARG A 240 5.94 3.44 4.13
N ARG A 241 5.48 4.50 4.79
CA ARG A 241 6.04 4.98 6.05
C ARG A 241 5.75 4.06 7.23
N ALA A 242 4.54 3.50 7.30
CA ALA A 242 4.17 2.51 8.30
C ALA A 242 5.05 1.25 8.19
N LEU A 243 5.29 0.79 6.95
CA LEU A 243 6.12 -0.38 6.69
C LEU A 243 7.62 -0.11 6.84
N ALA A 244 8.07 1.14 6.65
CA ALA A 244 9.47 1.53 6.81
C ALA A 244 10.01 1.38 8.25
N ALA A 245 9.12 1.24 9.25
CA ALA A 245 9.49 0.98 10.64
C ALA A 245 9.87 -0.49 10.92
N LEU A 246 9.65 -1.40 9.96
CA LEU A 246 9.82 -2.84 10.14
C LEU A 246 11.25 -3.30 9.73
N PRO A 247 11.94 -4.11 10.56
CA PRO A 247 13.29 -4.61 10.24
C PRO A 247 13.48 -5.22 8.84
N PRO A 248 12.54 -6.05 8.32
CA PRO A 248 12.71 -6.68 7.00
C PRO A 248 12.72 -5.71 5.81
N VAL A 249 12.31 -4.45 6.00
CA VAL A 249 12.25 -3.44 4.93
C VAL A 249 13.64 -2.97 4.49
N ARG A 250 14.73 -3.38 5.16
CA ARG A 250 16.10 -3.12 4.70
C ARG A 250 16.41 -3.81 3.37
N GLY A 251 15.93 -5.03 3.19
CA GLY A 251 16.16 -5.78 1.96
C GLY A 251 15.31 -5.28 0.79
N MET A 252 15.81 -5.47 -0.43
CA MET A 252 15.09 -5.12 -1.67
C MET A 252 13.66 -5.68 -1.68
N ARG A 253 13.48 -6.92 -1.23
CA ARG A 253 12.16 -7.58 -1.18
C ARG A 253 11.14 -6.77 -0.37
N GLY A 254 11.51 -6.35 0.84
CA GLY A 254 10.62 -5.57 1.71
C GLY A 254 10.33 -4.18 1.15
N GLN A 255 11.30 -3.53 0.53
CA GLN A 255 11.12 -2.22 -0.11
C GLN A 255 10.18 -2.28 -1.32
N VAL A 256 10.35 -3.28 -2.19
CA VAL A 256 9.49 -3.50 -3.36
C VAL A 256 8.06 -3.84 -2.93
N THR A 257 7.89 -4.71 -1.93
CA THR A 257 6.56 -5.02 -1.38
C THR A 257 5.89 -3.80 -0.77
N ALA A 258 6.63 -2.97 -0.01
CA ALA A 258 6.08 -1.75 0.58
C ALA A 258 5.66 -0.73 -0.49
N ALA A 259 6.45 -0.59 -1.56
CA ALA A 259 6.12 0.24 -2.70
C ALA A 259 4.80 -0.19 -3.36
N VAL A 260 4.67 -1.47 -3.71
CA VAL A 260 3.44 -2.02 -4.33
C VAL A 260 2.24 -1.91 -3.40
N ALA A 261 2.39 -2.24 -2.11
CA ALA A 261 1.33 -2.08 -1.12
C ALA A 261 0.81 -0.63 -1.05
N GLY A 262 1.72 0.34 -1.10
CA GLY A 262 1.38 1.77 -1.10
C GLY A 262 0.60 2.21 -2.34
N VAL A 263 0.85 1.61 -3.51
CA VAL A 263 0.07 1.93 -4.71
C VAL A 263 -1.31 1.26 -4.67
N LEU A 264 -1.38 -0.01 -4.25
CA LEU A 264 -2.62 -0.77 -4.24
C LEU A 264 -3.65 -0.30 -3.20
N ILE A 265 -3.21 0.19 -2.04
CA ILE A 265 -4.13 0.66 -0.97
C ILE A 265 -5.01 1.84 -1.42
N GLY A 266 -4.55 2.64 -2.39
CA GLY A 266 -5.27 3.80 -2.91
C GLY A 266 -6.38 3.47 -3.92
N ALA A 267 -6.44 2.23 -4.42
CA ALA A 267 -7.30 1.86 -5.55
C ALA A 267 -8.79 2.16 -5.32
N VAL A 268 -9.34 1.79 -4.15
CA VAL A 268 -10.77 1.99 -3.84
C VAL A 268 -11.11 3.48 -3.70
N PRO A 269 -10.39 4.29 -2.89
CA PRO A 269 -10.61 5.73 -2.84
C PRO A 269 -10.48 6.41 -4.21
N VAL A 270 -9.50 6.00 -5.03
CA VAL A 270 -9.33 6.56 -6.37
C VAL A 270 -10.53 6.26 -7.25
N LEU A 271 -11.01 5.02 -7.29
CA LEU A 271 -12.19 4.65 -8.06
C LEU A 271 -13.43 5.46 -7.64
N VAL A 272 -13.64 5.63 -6.32
CA VAL A 272 -14.78 6.39 -5.80
C VAL A 272 -14.69 7.86 -6.20
N LEU A 273 -13.51 8.48 -6.05
CA LEU A 273 -13.33 9.89 -6.41
C LEU A 273 -13.38 10.09 -7.93
N ALA A 274 -12.86 9.15 -8.71
CA ALA A 274 -12.96 9.19 -10.18
C ALA A 274 -14.42 9.18 -10.63
N ASN A 275 -15.25 8.28 -10.08
CA ASN A 275 -16.67 8.22 -10.38
C ASN A 275 -17.44 9.47 -9.93
N PHE A 276 -16.94 10.22 -8.94
CA PHE A 276 -17.60 11.42 -8.45
C PHE A 276 -17.21 12.68 -9.24
N PHE A 277 -15.96 12.77 -9.70
CA PHE A 277 -15.44 13.98 -10.36
C PHE A 277 -15.34 13.89 -11.88
N VAL A 278 -15.17 12.67 -12.43
CA VAL A 278 -14.91 12.42 -13.85
C VAL A 278 -16.04 11.60 -14.50
N GLY A 279 -16.62 10.67 -13.73
CA GLY A 279 -17.71 9.78 -14.16
C GLY A 279 -19.08 10.44 -14.24
#